data_AF-A0A660TZP8-F1
#
_entry.id   AF-A0A660TZP8-F1
#
_cell.length_a   1.000
_cell.length_b   1.000
_cell.length_c   1.000
_cell.angle_alpha   90.00
_cell.angle_beta   90.00
_cell.angle_gamma   90.00
#
_symmetry.space_group_name_H-M   'P 1'
#
loop_
_entity.id
_entity.type
_entity.pdbx_description
1 polymer ?
#
loop_
_entity_poly.entity_id
_entity_poly.type
_entity_poly.pdbx_seq_one_letter_code
_entity_poly.pdbx_strand_id
1 'polypeptide(L)'
;HGPGLLHTKKEVRKLEDLRGLKIRSTGLSAKIVKALGAVPVAMPQGQTYEALKKGVVDGTFGPMEVLKGWRQAEVIHYTIKDCGIGYTTTMFVVMNLKKWSKLPNDIKQVFEEVSKEWIPKHGEMWDSNDKEGKKYTLSLGNKIIELPNSEAEQWQKAVRKVINEYISNATKKGFDGNKYVETLQNYIKSITSEK
;
A
#
# COMPACT_ATOMS: atom_id res chain seq x y z
N HIS A 1 2.64 4.90 4.34
CA HIS A 1 1.28 4.49 4.78
C HIS A 1 1.30 3.07 5.29
N GLY A 2 0.28 2.61 6.01
CA GLY A 2 0.19 1.20 6.42
C GLY A 2 -0.03 0.25 5.25
N PRO A 3 -0.21 -1.07 5.48
CA PRO A 3 -0.32 -2.04 4.40
C PRO A 3 -1.46 -1.69 3.45
N GLY A 4 -1.14 -1.53 2.17
CA GLY A 4 -2.12 -1.47 1.10
C GLY A 4 -2.83 -2.81 0.99
N LEU A 5 -4.15 -2.79 1.01
CA LEU A 5 -5.02 -3.96 0.90
C LEU A 5 -5.91 -3.82 -0.34
N LEU A 6 -6.49 -4.95 -0.75
CA LEU A 6 -7.47 -4.99 -1.82
C LEU A 6 -8.86 -4.72 -1.24
N HIS A 7 -9.51 -3.67 -1.75
CA HIS A 7 -10.87 -3.29 -1.39
C HIS A 7 -11.76 -3.36 -2.61
N THR A 8 -12.90 -4.03 -2.51
CA THR A 8 -13.78 -4.30 -3.65
C THR A 8 -15.24 -4.01 -3.34
N LYS A 9 -15.98 -3.63 -4.39
CA LYS A 9 -17.44 -3.47 -4.33
C LYS A 9 -18.14 -4.83 -4.24
N LYS A 10 -17.56 -5.86 -4.86
CA LYS A 10 -18.08 -7.22 -4.88
C LYS A 10 -17.19 -8.14 -4.05
N GLU A 11 -17.77 -9.22 -3.58
CA GLU A 11 -17.07 -10.26 -2.84
C GLU A 11 -16.02 -10.95 -3.74
N VAL A 12 -14.80 -11.10 -3.23
CA VAL A 12 -13.69 -11.78 -3.91
C VAL A 12 -13.12 -12.78 -2.93
N ARG A 13 -13.11 -14.07 -3.32
CA ARG A 13 -12.65 -15.17 -2.47
C ARG A 13 -11.56 -16.01 -3.12
N LYS A 14 -11.33 -15.86 -4.42
CA LYS A 14 -10.29 -16.55 -5.17
C LYS A 14 -9.73 -15.69 -6.31
N LEU A 15 -8.56 -16.03 -6.83
CA LEU A 15 -7.91 -15.28 -7.92
C LEU A 15 -8.83 -15.11 -9.13
N GLU A 16 -9.65 -16.11 -9.45
CA GLU A 16 -10.53 -16.06 -10.61
C GLU A 16 -11.58 -14.95 -10.51
N ASP A 17 -11.99 -14.59 -9.30
CA ASP A 17 -12.99 -13.53 -9.07
C ASP A 17 -12.41 -12.14 -9.42
N LEU A 18 -11.09 -12.00 -9.50
CA LEU A 18 -10.41 -10.76 -9.90
C LEU A 18 -10.36 -10.54 -11.41
N ARG A 19 -10.62 -11.58 -12.22
CA ARG A 19 -10.50 -11.47 -13.67
C ARG A 19 -11.47 -10.43 -14.22
N GLY A 20 -10.89 -9.44 -14.90
CA GLY A 20 -11.64 -8.34 -15.52
C GLY A 20 -12.10 -7.25 -14.56
N LEU A 21 -11.90 -7.40 -13.24
CA LEU A 21 -12.19 -6.31 -12.30
C LEU A 21 -11.22 -5.15 -12.54
N LYS A 22 -11.78 -3.94 -12.65
CA LYS A 22 -10.99 -2.71 -12.78
C LYS A 22 -10.63 -2.20 -11.39
N ILE A 23 -9.36 -2.27 -11.01
CA ILE A 23 -8.90 -1.89 -9.67
C ILE A 23 -8.08 -0.62 -9.75
N ARG A 24 -8.55 0.41 -9.04
CA ARG A 24 -7.78 1.64 -8.87
C ARG A 24 -6.45 1.33 -8.20
N SER A 25 -5.36 1.74 -8.83
CA SER A 25 -3.99 1.47 -8.36
C SER A 25 -3.00 2.45 -8.97
N THR A 26 -1.78 2.51 -8.44
CA THR A 26 -0.73 3.43 -8.91
C THR A 26 0.65 2.79 -8.75
N GLY A 27 1.60 3.10 -9.63
CA GLY A 27 3.00 2.68 -9.47
C GLY A 27 3.14 1.17 -9.19
N LEU A 28 3.68 0.81 -8.02
CA LEU A 28 3.87 -0.58 -7.59
C LEU A 28 2.55 -1.35 -7.48
N SER A 29 1.49 -0.75 -6.95
CA SER A 29 0.21 -1.46 -6.76
C SER A 29 -0.46 -1.82 -8.07
N ALA A 30 -0.19 -1.08 -9.15
CA ALA A 30 -0.67 -1.44 -10.49
C ALA A 30 -0.02 -2.75 -11.00
N LYS A 31 1.26 -2.98 -10.67
CA LYS A 31 1.94 -4.26 -10.98
C LYS A 31 1.34 -5.42 -10.20
N ILE A 32 1.01 -5.19 -8.92
CA ILE A 32 0.37 -6.18 -8.05
C ILE A 32 -1.03 -6.54 -8.59
N VAL A 33 -1.86 -5.54 -8.88
CA VAL A 33 -3.20 -5.74 -9.50
C VAL A 33 -3.10 -6.57 -10.77
N LYS A 34 -2.16 -6.24 -11.66
CA LYS A 34 -1.94 -6.99 -12.90
C LYS A 34 -1.48 -8.43 -12.63
N ALA A 35 -0.59 -8.62 -11.65
CA ALA A 35 -0.11 -9.95 -11.28
C ALA A 35 -1.22 -10.84 -10.71
N LEU A 36 -2.20 -10.25 -10.03
CA LEU A 36 -3.39 -10.93 -9.51
C LEU A 36 -4.47 -11.17 -10.59
N GLY A 37 -4.27 -10.74 -11.83
CA GLY A 37 -5.19 -10.99 -12.95
C GLY A 37 -6.31 -9.95 -13.15
N ALA A 38 -6.29 -8.87 -12.36
CA ALA A 38 -7.20 -7.74 -12.50
C ALA A 38 -6.64 -6.66 -13.45
N VAL A 39 -7.49 -5.69 -13.82
CA VAL A 39 -7.15 -4.58 -14.71
C VAL A 39 -6.78 -3.35 -13.87
N PRO A 40 -5.52 -2.88 -13.85
CA PRO A 40 -5.15 -1.69 -13.11
C PRO A 40 -5.67 -0.42 -13.80
N VAL A 41 -6.30 0.47 -13.03
CA VAL A 41 -6.73 1.79 -13.50
C VAL A 41 -6.03 2.87 -12.68
N ALA A 42 -5.22 3.70 -13.34
CA ALA A 42 -4.42 4.72 -12.67
C ALA A 42 -5.22 6.01 -12.43
N MET A 43 -5.36 6.40 -11.16
CA MET A 43 -5.93 7.70 -10.77
C MET A 43 -5.53 8.08 -9.33
N PRO A 44 -5.51 9.38 -8.97
CA PRO A 44 -5.25 9.84 -7.60
C PRO A 44 -6.42 9.54 -6.66
N GLN A 45 -6.15 9.49 -5.34
CA GLN A 45 -7.16 9.12 -4.34
C GLN A 45 -8.40 10.03 -4.34
N GLY A 46 -8.22 11.34 -4.58
CA GLY A 46 -9.32 12.31 -4.61
C GLY A 46 -10.35 12.06 -5.73
N GLN A 47 -10.04 11.26 -6.74
CA GLN A 47 -10.97 10.89 -7.81
C GLN A 47 -11.61 9.51 -7.60
N THR A 48 -11.05 8.70 -6.70
CA THR A 48 -11.41 7.28 -6.54
C THR A 48 -12.85 7.09 -6.06
N TYR A 49 -13.36 7.92 -5.15
CA TYR A 49 -14.74 7.80 -4.65
C TYR A 49 -15.77 7.88 -5.78
N GLU A 50 -15.68 8.93 -6.61
CA GLU A 50 -16.60 9.12 -7.74
C GLU A 50 -16.43 8.03 -8.80
N ALA A 51 -15.19 7.57 -9.05
CA ALA A 51 -14.93 6.46 -9.95
C ALA A 51 -15.57 5.14 -9.46
N LEU A 52 -15.49 4.85 -8.15
CA LEU A 52 -16.13 3.69 -7.52
C LEU A 52 -17.65 3.80 -7.58
N LYS A 53 -18.19 4.97 -7.22
CA LYS A 53 -19.63 5.26 -7.22
C LYS A 53 -20.23 5.08 -8.62
N LYS A 54 -19.57 5.61 -9.65
CA LYS A 54 -19.99 5.53 -11.06
C LYS A 54 -19.68 4.20 -11.74
N GLY A 55 -18.96 3.27 -11.08
CA GLY A 55 -18.59 1.98 -11.67
C GLY A 55 -17.47 2.05 -12.72
N VAL A 56 -16.70 3.14 -12.73
CA VAL A 56 -15.48 3.24 -13.54
C VAL A 56 -14.44 2.22 -13.06
N VAL A 57 -14.37 2.02 -11.75
CA VAL A 57 -13.56 0.98 -11.10
C VAL A 57 -14.42 0.15 -10.14
N ASP A 58 -14.09 -1.13 -10.01
CA ASP A 58 -14.77 -2.13 -9.18
C ASP A 58 -14.15 -2.28 -7.79
N GLY A 59 -13.01 -1.61 -7.56
CA GLY A 59 -12.27 -1.64 -6.32
C GLY A 59 -11.09 -0.69 -6.32
N THR A 60 -10.38 -0.64 -5.21
CA THR A 60 -9.16 0.13 -5.01
C THR A 60 -8.14 -0.73 -4.28
N PHE A 61 -6.86 -0.51 -4.57
CA PHE A 61 -5.77 -1.10 -3.82
C PHE A 61 -5.05 0.03 -3.05
N GLY A 62 -5.13 0.01 -1.72
CA GLY A 62 -4.64 1.09 -0.86
C GLY A 62 -4.79 0.76 0.64
N PRO A 63 -4.25 1.60 1.54
CA PRO A 63 -4.33 1.35 2.98
C PRO A 63 -5.75 1.59 3.55
N MET A 64 -6.04 1.05 4.73
CA MET A 64 -7.38 1.13 5.35
C MET A 64 -7.87 2.55 5.57
N GLU A 65 -6.98 3.50 5.85
CA GLU A 65 -7.33 4.89 6.09
C GLU A 65 -8.10 5.54 4.94
N VAL A 66 -7.86 5.12 3.68
CA VAL A 66 -8.53 5.72 2.51
C VAL A 66 -10.04 5.48 2.55
N LEU A 67 -10.46 4.40 3.21
CA LEU A 67 -11.87 4.04 3.34
C LEU A 67 -12.63 5.08 4.18
N LYS A 68 -11.97 5.71 5.16
CA LYS A 68 -12.51 6.84 5.94
C LYS A 68 -12.12 8.18 5.32
N GLY A 69 -10.83 8.44 5.14
CA GLY A 69 -10.30 9.75 4.72
C GLY A 69 -10.81 10.22 3.35
N TRP A 70 -11.05 9.28 2.44
CA TRP A 70 -11.64 9.55 1.12
C TRP A 70 -13.07 9.02 0.99
N ARG A 71 -13.70 8.64 2.11
CA ARG A 71 -15.08 8.14 2.19
C ARG A 71 -15.35 6.90 1.33
N GLN A 72 -14.31 6.18 0.91
CA GLN A 72 -14.45 5.06 -0.02
C GLN A 72 -15.24 3.89 0.59
N ALA A 73 -15.32 3.79 1.93
CA ALA A 73 -16.13 2.79 2.63
C ALA A 73 -17.64 2.90 2.33
N GLU A 74 -18.15 4.04 1.87
CA GLU A 74 -19.57 4.19 1.53
C GLU A 74 -19.95 3.42 0.24
N VAL A 75 -18.97 3.12 -0.61
CA VAL A 75 -19.16 2.49 -1.93
C VAL A 75 -18.39 1.18 -2.10
N ILE A 76 -17.42 0.90 -1.22
CA ILE A 76 -16.73 -0.39 -1.06
C ILE A 76 -17.47 -1.22 -0.02
N HIS A 77 -17.57 -2.54 -0.23
CA HIS A 77 -18.28 -3.44 0.68
C HIS A 77 -17.40 -4.54 1.27
N TYR A 78 -16.25 -4.80 0.65
CA TYR A 78 -15.36 -5.90 1.02
C TYR A 78 -13.91 -5.45 1.06
N THR A 79 -13.16 -5.93 2.04
CA THR A 79 -11.71 -5.78 2.14
C THR A 79 -11.10 -7.17 2.27
N ILE A 80 -10.13 -7.50 1.45
CA ILE A 80 -9.37 -8.74 1.63
C ILE A 80 -8.33 -8.48 2.72
N LYS A 81 -8.38 -9.28 3.79
CA LYS A 81 -7.38 -9.27 4.88
C LYS A 81 -6.01 -9.50 4.27
N ASP A 82 -4.98 -8.92 4.90
CA ASP A 82 -3.61 -9.13 4.44
C ASP A 82 -3.28 -10.62 4.34
N CYS A 83 -3.06 -11.06 3.11
CA CYS A 83 -2.67 -12.41 2.76
C CYS A 83 -1.26 -12.45 2.15
N GLY A 84 -0.42 -11.44 2.43
CA GLY A 84 0.95 -11.34 1.88
C GLY A 84 1.02 -10.76 0.47
N ILE A 85 -0.05 -10.12 0.00
CA ILE A 85 -0.08 -9.33 -1.25
C ILE A 85 0.05 -7.83 -1.02
N GLY A 86 0.11 -7.42 0.25
CA GLY A 86 0.13 -6.02 0.61
C GLY A 86 1.37 -5.30 0.08
N TYR A 87 1.26 -3.98 0.00
CA TYR A 87 2.39 -3.12 -0.35
C TYR A 87 2.39 -1.88 0.53
N THR A 88 3.55 -1.23 0.66
CA THR A 88 3.60 0.14 1.16
C THR A 88 4.34 1.02 0.16
N THR A 89 4.12 2.33 0.26
CA THR A 89 4.87 3.34 -0.47
C THR A 89 5.59 4.24 0.52
N THR A 90 6.90 4.38 0.32
CA THR A 90 7.72 5.34 1.05
C THR A 90 7.33 6.76 0.65
N MET A 91 6.99 7.56 1.65
CA MET A 91 6.75 8.99 1.48
C MET A 91 8.02 9.74 1.85
N PHE A 92 8.30 10.84 1.15
CA PHE A 92 9.47 11.67 1.42
C PHE A 92 9.05 13.13 1.55
N VAL A 93 9.67 13.82 2.50
CA VAL A 93 9.67 15.28 2.60
C VAL A 93 11.05 15.73 2.18
N VAL A 94 11.12 16.55 1.13
CA VAL A 94 12.39 16.97 0.53
C VAL A 94 12.45 18.49 0.46
N MET A 95 13.65 19.04 0.69
CA MET A 95 13.91 20.47 0.59
C MET A 95 14.87 20.75 -0.57
N ASN A 96 14.68 21.88 -1.26
CA ASN A 96 15.62 22.33 -2.27
C ASN A 96 17.01 22.59 -1.66
N LEU A 97 18.04 21.96 -2.23
CA LEU A 97 19.40 22.03 -1.68
C LEU A 97 19.97 23.46 -1.63
N LYS A 98 19.71 24.30 -2.64
CA LYS A 98 20.20 25.70 -2.64
C LYS A 98 19.54 26.53 -1.55
N LYS A 99 18.28 26.24 -1.20
CA LYS A 99 17.59 26.91 -0.10
C LYS A 99 18.13 26.41 1.25
N TRP A 100 18.32 25.10 1.40
CA TRP A 100 18.95 24.50 2.56
C TRP A 100 20.31 25.11 2.87
N SER A 101 21.20 25.20 1.88
CA SER A 101 22.56 25.73 2.06
C SER A 101 22.59 27.18 2.58
N LYS A 102 21.58 27.98 2.24
CA LYS A 102 21.44 29.39 2.65
C LYS A 102 20.88 29.57 4.06
N LEU A 103 20.39 28.51 4.70
CA LEU A 103 19.89 28.60 6.07
C LEU A 103 21.05 28.81 7.06
N PRO A 104 20.86 29.65 8.09
CA PRO A 104 21.71 29.68 9.27
C PRO A 104 21.87 28.29 9.92
N ASN A 105 22.98 28.06 10.62
CA ASN A 105 23.30 26.74 11.18
C ASN A 105 22.33 26.30 12.28
N ASP A 106 21.90 27.22 13.13
CA ASP A 106 20.88 27.01 14.15
C ASP A 106 19.55 26.54 13.52
N ILE A 107 19.14 27.16 12.42
CA ILE A 107 17.92 26.74 11.70
C ILE A 107 18.10 25.36 11.05
N LYS A 108 19.25 25.06 10.45
CA LYS A 108 19.54 23.71 9.92
C LYS A 108 19.43 22.64 11.00
N GLN A 109 19.98 22.93 12.18
CA GLN A 109 19.92 22.01 13.31
C GLN A 109 18.46 21.72 13.72
N VAL A 110 17.61 22.75 13.80
CA VAL A 110 16.18 22.57 14.08
C VAL A 110 15.52 21.63 13.06
N PHE A 111 15.78 21.79 11.77
CA PHE A 111 15.24 20.89 10.75
C PHE A 111 15.71 19.44 10.92
N GLU A 112 16.98 19.20 11.26
CA GLU A 112 17.50 17.85 11.48
C GLU A 112 16.90 17.18 12.72
N GLU A 113 16.76 17.91 13.82
CA GLU A 113 16.14 17.45 15.06
C GLU A 113 14.67 17.09 14.84
N VAL A 114 13.90 18.02 14.24
CA VAL A 114 12.48 17.81 13.91
C VAL A 114 12.33 16.64 12.93
N SER A 115 13.20 16.52 11.92
CA SER A 115 13.12 15.40 10.98
C SER A 115 13.32 14.04 11.68
N LYS A 116 14.28 13.93 12.60
CA LYS A 116 14.51 12.70 13.38
C LYS A 116 13.31 12.37 14.26
N GLU A 117 12.73 13.37 14.92
CA GLU A 117 11.54 13.22 15.77
C GLU A 117 10.31 12.76 14.98
N TRP A 118 10.12 13.26 13.76
CA TRP A 118 8.93 12.98 12.96
C TRP A 118 8.94 11.62 12.25
N ILE A 119 10.10 10.99 12.03
CA ILE A 119 10.18 9.65 11.40
C ILE A 119 9.27 8.62 12.09
N PRO A 120 9.41 8.35 13.41
CA PRO A 120 8.55 7.38 14.09
C PRO A 120 7.09 7.86 14.19
N LYS A 121 6.88 9.16 14.49
CA LYS A 121 5.53 9.75 14.60
C LYS A 121 4.71 9.62 13.33
N HIS A 122 5.36 9.74 12.16
CA HIS A 122 4.69 9.56 10.88
C HIS A 122 4.17 8.14 10.70
N GLY A 123 4.97 7.13 11.08
CA GLY A 123 4.57 5.72 11.06
C GLY A 123 3.38 5.45 11.98
N GLU A 124 3.49 5.89 13.24
CA GLU A 124 2.42 5.74 14.25
C GLU A 124 1.11 6.39 13.81
N MET A 125 1.18 7.57 13.19
CA MET A 125 0.00 8.27 12.66
C MET A 125 -0.69 7.46 11.57
N TRP A 126 0.05 6.84 10.64
CA TRP A 126 -0.55 5.93 9.65
C TRP A 126 -1.21 4.71 10.29
N ASP A 127 -0.55 4.08 11.26
CA ASP A 127 -1.11 2.94 11.98
C ASP A 127 -2.41 3.32 12.72
N SER A 128 -2.44 4.51 13.33
CA SER A 128 -3.64 5.05 13.98
C SER A 128 -4.77 5.28 12.97
N ASN A 129 -4.47 5.92 11.84
CA ASN A 129 -5.45 6.19 10.80
C ASN A 129 -6.00 4.91 10.16
N ASP A 130 -5.18 3.87 10.01
CA ASP A 130 -5.64 2.57 9.51
C ASP A 130 -6.58 1.88 10.51
N LYS A 131 -6.31 1.99 11.81
CA LYS A 131 -7.24 1.51 12.87
C LYS A 131 -8.57 2.24 12.81
N GLU A 132 -8.56 3.56 12.64
CA GLU A 132 -9.78 4.35 12.47
C GLU A 132 -10.53 4.02 11.18
N GLY A 133 -9.81 3.86 10.07
CA GLY A 133 -10.34 3.46 8.78
C GLY A 133 -11.03 2.10 8.86
N LYS A 134 -10.42 1.14 9.57
CA LYS A 134 -11.02 -0.17 9.86
C LYS A 134 -12.28 -0.06 10.71
N LYS A 135 -12.25 0.70 11.80
CA LYS A 135 -13.42 0.90 12.66
C LYS A 135 -14.58 1.52 11.90
N TYR A 136 -14.32 2.56 11.09
CA TYR A 136 -15.33 3.20 10.25
C TYR A 136 -15.91 2.23 9.22
N THR A 137 -15.05 1.49 8.52
CA THR A 137 -15.48 0.48 7.53
C THR A 137 -16.41 -0.56 8.14
N LEU A 138 -16.06 -1.11 9.31
CA LEU A 138 -16.89 -2.08 10.01
C LEU A 138 -18.20 -1.47 10.53
N SER A 139 -18.20 -0.20 10.96
CA SER A 139 -19.41 0.49 11.41
C SER A 139 -20.46 0.68 10.32
N LEU A 140 -20.05 0.67 9.04
CA LEU A 140 -20.95 0.69 7.88
C LEU A 140 -21.45 -0.72 7.48
N GLY A 141 -21.07 -1.76 8.20
CA GLY A 141 -21.45 -3.15 7.89
C GLY A 141 -20.62 -3.83 6.81
N ASN A 142 -19.55 -3.19 6.33
CA ASN A 142 -18.65 -3.77 5.34
C ASN A 142 -17.85 -4.95 5.92
N LYS A 143 -17.46 -5.89 5.07
CA LYS A 143 -16.84 -7.15 5.49
C LYS A 143 -15.33 -7.15 5.25
N ILE A 144 -14.59 -7.71 6.19
CA ILE A 144 -13.18 -8.07 5.99
C ILE A 144 -13.12 -9.58 5.75
N ILE A 145 -12.69 -9.97 4.56
CA ILE A 145 -12.62 -11.36 4.11
C ILE A 145 -11.26 -11.93 4.45
N GLU A 146 -11.25 -13.06 5.15
CA GLU A 146 -10.06 -13.90 5.31
C GLU A 146 -10.10 -15.03 4.28
N LEU A 147 -8.99 -15.21 3.57
CA LEU A 147 -8.85 -16.27 2.58
C LEU A 147 -8.35 -17.56 3.24
N PRO A 148 -8.75 -18.75 2.76
CA PRO A 148 -8.09 -19.99 3.13
C PRO A 148 -6.59 -19.93 2.81
N ASN A 149 -5.74 -20.58 3.61
CA ASN A 149 -4.28 -20.56 3.42
C ASN A 149 -3.86 -20.97 2.00
N SER A 150 -4.49 -22.00 1.43
CA SER A 150 -4.22 -22.46 0.08
C SER A 150 -4.49 -21.39 -0.99
N GLU A 151 -5.48 -20.54 -0.78
CA GLU A 151 -5.79 -19.44 -1.68
C GLU A 151 -4.85 -18.25 -1.46
N ALA A 152 -4.60 -17.90 -0.20
CA ALA A 152 -3.61 -16.88 0.16
C ALA A 152 -2.22 -17.18 -0.45
N GLU A 153 -1.77 -18.43 -0.40
CA GLU A 153 -0.51 -18.86 -1.01
C GLU A 153 -0.48 -18.69 -2.53
N GLN A 154 -1.60 -18.96 -3.22
CA GLN A 154 -1.71 -18.72 -4.66
C GLN A 154 -1.59 -17.23 -5.00
N TRP A 155 -2.23 -16.37 -4.21
CA TRP A 155 -2.14 -14.92 -4.35
C TRP A 155 -0.72 -14.42 -4.13
N GLN A 156 -0.05 -14.89 -3.07
CA GLN A 156 1.36 -14.58 -2.80
C GLN A 156 2.27 -15.03 -3.95
N LYS A 157 2.07 -16.25 -4.46
CA LYS A 157 2.84 -16.77 -5.59
C LYS A 157 2.66 -15.93 -6.85
N ALA A 158 1.45 -15.43 -7.10
CA ALA A 158 1.17 -14.55 -8.24
C ALA A 158 1.98 -13.24 -8.13
N VAL A 159 1.97 -12.60 -6.95
CA VAL A 159 2.66 -11.30 -6.74
C VAL A 159 4.18 -11.42 -6.57
N ARG A 160 4.72 -12.59 -6.20
CA ARG A 160 6.18 -12.84 -6.14
C ARG A 160 6.89 -12.49 -7.46
N LYS A 161 6.19 -12.60 -8.59
CA LYS A 161 6.71 -12.17 -9.90
C LYS A 161 7.14 -10.70 -9.92
N VAL A 162 6.45 -9.83 -9.17
CA VAL A 162 6.77 -8.40 -9.06
C VAL A 162 8.12 -8.20 -8.34
N ILE A 163 8.40 -8.99 -7.30
CA ILE A 163 9.68 -8.98 -6.60
C ILE A 163 10.80 -9.48 -7.52
N ASN A 164 10.56 -10.57 -8.26
CA ASN A 164 11.54 -11.10 -9.20
C ASN A 164 11.85 -10.10 -10.33
N GLU A 165 10.84 -9.39 -10.83
CA GLU A 165 11.03 -8.32 -11.80
C GLU A 165 11.88 -7.17 -11.22
N TYR A 166 11.64 -6.80 -9.95
CA TYR A 166 12.47 -5.81 -9.25
C TYR A 166 13.93 -6.26 -9.15
N ILE A 167 14.18 -7.49 -8.71
CA ILE A 167 15.54 -8.08 -8.61
C ILE A 167 16.23 -8.01 -9.98
N SER A 168 15.56 -8.51 -11.03
CA SER A 168 16.11 -8.51 -12.39
C SER A 168 16.46 -7.10 -12.87
N ASN A 169 15.58 -6.12 -12.63
CA ASN A 169 15.80 -4.73 -13.01
C ASN A 169 16.95 -4.07 -12.23
N ALA A 170 17.12 -4.40 -10.95
CA ALA A 170 18.24 -3.93 -10.14
C ALA A 170 19.56 -4.52 -10.64
N THR A 171 19.62 -5.83 -10.90
CA THR A 171 20.79 -6.51 -11.46
C THR A 171 21.21 -5.92 -12.80
N LYS A 172 20.26 -5.65 -13.71
CA LYS A 172 20.54 -4.99 -15.00
C LYS A 172 21.16 -3.59 -14.85
N LYS A 173 20.94 -2.92 -13.73
CA LYS A 173 21.52 -1.60 -13.40
C LYS A 173 22.85 -1.69 -12.64
N GLY A 174 23.40 -2.89 -12.48
CA GLY A 174 24.67 -3.12 -11.77
C GLY A 174 24.54 -3.25 -10.26
N PHE A 175 23.32 -3.37 -9.72
CA PHE A 175 23.09 -3.56 -8.29
C PHE A 175 22.84 -5.03 -7.93
N ASP A 176 23.16 -5.42 -6.70
CA ASP A 176 22.77 -6.73 -6.16
C ASP A 176 21.31 -6.71 -5.69
N GLY A 177 20.40 -6.94 -6.63
CA GLY A 177 18.95 -6.94 -6.37
C GLY A 177 18.52 -7.97 -5.33
N ASN A 178 19.17 -9.14 -5.28
CA ASN A 178 18.88 -10.19 -4.30
C ASN A 178 19.23 -9.70 -2.90
N LYS A 179 20.44 -9.19 -2.73
CA LYS A 179 20.89 -8.64 -1.44
C LYS A 179 19.98 -7.52 -0.95
N TYR A 180 19.48 -6.66 -1.83
CA TYR A 180 18.54 -5.59 -1.43
C TYR A 180 17.22 -6.14 -0.89
N VAL A 181 16.62 -7.10 -1.59
CA VAL A 181 15.36 -7.70 -1.16
C VAL A 181 15.56 -8.47 0.14
N GLU A 182 16.62 -9.28 0.25
CA GLU A 182 16.95 -10.04 1.45
C GLU A 182 17.19 -9.14 2.66
N THR A 183 17.97 -8.06 2.48
CA THR A 183 18.22 -7.07 3.54
C THR A 183 16.91 -6.50 4.10
N LEU A 184 16.00 -6.09 3.21
CA LEU A 184 14.71 -5.53 3.62
C LEU A 184 13.82 -6.58 4.29
N GLN A 185 13.79 -7.81 3.79
CA GLN A 185 13.01 -8.90 4.40
C GLN A 185 13.51 -9.25 5.79
N ASN A 186 14.83 -9.30 5.99
CA ASN A 186 15.43 -9.56 7.30
C ASN A 186 15.17 -8.42 8.28
N TYR A 187 15.25 -7.17 7.81
CA TYR A 187 14.90 -6.01 8.62
C TYR A 187 13.42 -5.99 9.02
N ILE A 188 12.51 -6.30 8.10
CA ILE A 188 11.08 -6.42 8.41
C ILE A 188 10.85 -7.53 9.44
N LYS A 189 11.49 -8.69 9.28
CA LYS A 189 11.39 -9.79 10.25
C LYS A 189 11.85 -9.35 11.64
N SER A 190 13.00 -8.70 11.76
CA SER A 190 13.52 -8.28 13.07
C SER A 190 12.55 -7.36 13.81
N ILE A 191 11.93 -6.40 13.11
CA ILE A 191 10.96 -5.48 13.74
C ILE A 191 9.58 -6.09 14.00
N THR A 192 9.21 -7.17 13.29
CA THR A 192 7.92 -7.85 13.50
C THR A 192 7.99 -8.98 14.51
N SER A 193 9.14 -9.62 14.69
CA SER A 193 9.34 -10.70 15.68
C SER A 193 9.50 -10.16 17.12
N GLU A 194 9.72 -8.85 17.27
CA GLU A 194 9.80 -8.15 18.55
C GLU A 194 8.43 -7.65 19.07
N LYS A 195 7.35 -7.84 18.30
CA LYS A 195 5.96 -7.45 18.67
C LYS A 195 5.08 -8.67 18.89
#